data_AF-A0A1D6I1H4-F1
#
_entry.id   AF-A0A1D6I1H4-F1
#
_cell.length_a   1.000
_cell.length_b   1.000
_cell.length_c   1.000
_cell.angle_alpha   90.00
_cell.angle_beta   90.00
_cell.angle_gamma   90.00
#
_symmetry.space_group_name_H-M   'P 1'
#
loop_
_entity.id
_entity.type
_entity.pdbx_description
1 polymer ?
#
loop_
_entity_poly.entity_id
_entity_poly.type
_entity_poly.pdbx_seq_one_letter_code
_entity_poly.pdbx_strand_id
1 'polypeptide(L)'
;MRNGAEVSQVEDSIRELQQEINSAHLNATRLSEKEKKSSEELRAIIKNIGDIGKEIEEDGRRINQLRSQIDDIRRRQQNKVPLIALFALMQQLASDSWSVAIEYALGRLLDAFIVSCHKDSLVLRECAKEVNYRNLQIIIYDFTKPRVDIPDHLLPSTPHPTVLSVIHSEIPTILNVLVDQGHAERQVLVRDDETGKSVAFDQRIRNLKEVYTSDGCKMFCRGSVQTILPANRNWRAGRLCTSLEEKITEMEQEATEIKQINSERLDRKRKLFADRDSIDLELRQLKRKREDEELHVERKKAQLVDTKKISIDNSHAAAVDTSELVVEMMVCSRLSLNCFASNHHQVKEDIENQELVVQKINLKLTDALQEENNRRASYKDFIGNIYFH
;
A
#
# COMPACT_ATOMS: atom_id res chain seq x y z
N MET A 1 -73.37 -9.51 -33.30
CA MET A 1 -72.17 -10.37 -33.11
C MET A 1 -70.84 -9.72 -33.51
N ARG A 2 -70.79 -8.53 -34.13
CA ARG A 2 -69.50 -7.86 -34.47
C ARG A 2 -68.75 -7.27 -33.25
N ASN A 3 -69.45 -6.80 -32.23
CA ASN A 3 -68.86 -6.00 -31.15
C ASN A 3 -68.03 -6.81 -30.12
N GLY A 4 -68.29 -8.12 -29.98
CA GLY A 4 -67.50 -8.97 -29.06
C GLY A 4 -66.12 -9.34 -29.61
N ALA A 5 -65.97 -9.40 -30.93
CA ALA A 5 -64.69 -9.69 -31.58
C ALA A 5 -63.72 -8.50 -31.50
N GLU A 6 -64.23 -7.26 -31.61
CA GLU A 6 -63.43 -6.05 -31.51
C GLU A 6 -62.88 -5.81 -30.09
N VAL A 7 -63.66 -6.14 -29.05
CA VAL A 7 -63.21 -6.04 -27.65
C VAL A 7 -62.11 -7.07 -27.34
N SER A 8 -62.28 -8.33 -27.78
CA SER A 8 -61.26 -9.38 -27.62
C SER A 8 -59.95 -9.00 -28.32
N GLN A 9 -60.03 -8.40 -29.51
CA GLN A 9 -58.85 -7.99 -30.29
C GLN A 9 -58.09 -6.84 -29.62
N VAL A 10 -58.79 -5.91 -28.97
CA VAL A 10 -58.17 -4.82 -28.19
C VAL A 10 -57.55 -5.33 -26.90
N GLU A 11 -58.18 -6.29 -26.22
CA GLU A 11 -57.63 -6.92 -25.00
C GLU A 11 -56.36 -7.73 -25.28
N ASP A 12 -56.31 -8.45 -26.39
CA ASP A 12 -55.11 -9.18 -26.83
C ASP A 12 -53.97 -8.21 -27.17
N SER A 13 -54.27 -7.11 -27.85
CA SER A 13 -53.30 -6.05 -28.18
C SER A 13 -52.73 -5.38 -26.92
N ILE A 14 -53.57 -5.14 -25.90
CA ILE A 14 -53.13 -4.63 -24.59
C ILE A 14 -52.19 -5.62 -23.92
N ARG A 15 -52.51 -6.92 -23.97
CA ARG A 15 -51.71 -7.98 -23.33
C ARG A 15 -50.33 -8.13 -23.99
N GLU A 16 -50.26 -8.05 -25.33
CA GLU A 16 -49.01 -8.03 -26.09
C GLU A 16 -48.15 -6.80 -25.73
N LEU A 17 -48.73 -5.59 -25.75
CA LEU A 17 -48.02 -4.37 -25.37
C LEU A 17 -47.47 -4.44 -23.93
N GLN A 18 -48.20 -5.07 -23.02
CA GLN A 18 -47.76 -5.26 -21.64
C GLN A 18 -46.59 -6.24 -21.53
N GLN A 19 -46.60 -7.33 -22.31
CA GLN A 19 -45.47 -8.27 -22.37
C GLN A 19 -44.22 -7.61 -22.96
N GLU A 20 -44.37 -6.82 -24.03
CA GLU A 20 -43.27 -6.05 -24.62
C GLU A 20 -42.67 -5.07 -23.61
N ILE A 21 -43.49 -4.29 -22.89
CA ILE A 21 -43.03 -3.37 -21.84
C ILE A 21 -42.23 -4.11 -20.77
N ASN A 22 -42.72 -5.26 -20.30
CA ASN A 22 -42.04 -6.04 -19.27
C ASN A 22 -40.68 -6.56 -19.76
N SER A 23 -40.62 -7.05 -21.01
CA SER A 23 -39.36 -7.53 -21.60
C SER A 23 -38.34 -6.41 -21.80
N ALA A 24 -38.76 -5.24 -22.26
CA ALA A 24 -37.90 -4.08 -22.44
C ALA A 24 -37.39 -3.53 -21.10
N HIS A 25 -38.24 -3.54 -20.06
CA HIS A 25 -37.84 -3.14 -18.71
C HIS A 25 -36.78 -4.09 -18.11
N LEU A 26 -36.93 -5.41 -18.33
CA LEU A 26 -35.95 -6.42 -17.91
C LEU A 26 -34.59 -6.23 -18.62
N ASN A 27 -34.60 -5.82 -19.90
CA ASN A 27 -33.37 -5.53 -20.62
C ASN A 27 -32.68 -4.28 -20.07
N ALA A 28 -33.44 -3.22 -19.78
CA ALA A 28 -32.90 -1.98 -19.23
C ALA A 28 -32.24 -2.17 -17.85
N THR A 29 -32.86 -2.96 -16.96
CA THR A 29 -32.28 -3.29 -15.65
C THR A 29 -30.97 -4.08 -15.80
N ARG A 30 -30.94 -5.07 -16.69
CA ARG A 30 -29.73 -5.86 -16.99
C ARG A 30 -28.60 -5.00 -17.58
N LEU A 31 -28.92 -4.02 -18.44
CA LEU A 31 -27.92 -3.09 -18.96
C LEU A 31 -27.38 -2.16 -17.86
N SER A 32 -28.23 -1.70 -16.95
CA SER A 32 -27.83 -0.89 -15.79
C SER A 32 -26.89 -1.65 -14.84
N GLU A 33 -27.15 -2.94 -14.59
CA GLU A 33 -26.23 -3.77 -13.79
C GLU A 33 -24.85 -3.92 -14.45
N LYS A 34 -24.82 -4.12 -15.77
CA LYS A 34 -23.56 -4.18 -16.54
C LYS A 34 -22.81 -2.85 -16.49
N GLU A 35 -23.51 -1.72 -16.62
CA GLU A 35 -22.92 -0.39 -16.52
C GLU A 35 -22.27 -0.17 -15.14
N LYS A 36 -22.96 -0.54 -14.06
CA LYS A 36 -22.41 -0.46 -12.69
C LYS A 36 -21.14 -1.29 -12.56
N LYS A 37 -21.15 -2.52 -13.05
CA LYS A 37 -19.98 -3.42 -13.00
C LYS A 37 -18.79 -2.81 -13.76
N SER A 38 -18.98 -2.36 -15.00
CA SER A 38 -17.91 -1.72 -15.78
C SER A 38 -17.42 -0.41 -15.14
N SER A 39 -18.30 0.34 -14.47
CA SER A 39 -17.92 1.54 -13.72
C SER A 39 -17.05 1.23 -12.50
N GLU A 40 -17.31 0.13 -11.81
CA GLU A 40 -16.50 -0.33 -10.68
C GLU A 40 -15.11 -0.79 -11.15
N GLU A 41 -15.05 -1.53 -12.25
CA GLU A 41 -13.80 -1.96 -12.90
C GLU A 41 -12.93 -0.76 -13.32
N LEU A 42 -13.53 0.27 -13.94
CA LEU A 42 -12.83 1.53 -14.26
C LEU A 42 -12.25 2.22 -13.04
N ARG A 43 -13.02 2.28 -11.95
CA ARG A 43 -12.57 2.92 -10.71
C ARG A 43 -11.38 2.17 -10.11
N ALA A 44 -11.39 0.84 -10.17
CA ALA A 44 -10.26 0.02 -9.73
C ALA A 44 -9.00 0.27 -10.57
N ILE A 45 -9.13 0.33 -11.91
CA ILE A 45 -8.01 0.62 -12.81
C ILE A 45 -7.42 2.02 -12.55
N ILE A 46 -8.26 3.05 -12.37
CA ILE A 46 -7.80 4.41 -12.05
C ILE A 46 -7.00 4.44 -10.75
N LYS A 47 -7.46 3.72 -9.73
CA LYS A 47 -6.73 3.61 -8.46
C LYS A 47 -5.36 2.97 -8.67
N ASN A 48 -5.29 1.85 -9.38
CA ASN A 48 -4.03 1.15 -9.66
C ASN A 48 -3.03 2.05 -10.43
N ILE A 49 -3.51 2.80 -11.43
CA ILE A 49 -2.67 3.78 -12.17
C ILE A 49 -2.10 4.85 -11.23
N GLY A 50 -2.91 5.31 -10.27
CA GLY A 50 -2.50 6.27 -9.24
C GLY A 50 -1.43 5.71 -8.31
N ASP A 51 -1.60 4.49 -7.83
CA ASP A 51 -0.66 3.82 -6.92
C ASP A 51 0.70 3.57 -7.61
N ILE A 52 0.69 3.07 -8.86
CA ILE A 52 1.91 2.95 -9.69
C ILE A 52 2.60 4.31 -9.86
N GLY A 53 1.83 5.39 -10.02
CA GLY A 53 2.37 6.75 -10.13
C GLY A 53 3.16 7.18 -8.89
N LYS A 54 2.65 6.88 -7.69
CA LYS A 54 3.33 7.21 -6.42
C LYS A 54 4.61 6.41 -6.24
N GLU A 55 4.58 5.11 -6.55
CA GLU A 55 5.76 4.25 -6.46
C GLU A 55 6.90 4.75 -7.36
N ILE A 56 6.60 5.16 -8.61
CA ILE A 56 7.60 5.73 -9.52
C ILE A 56 8.21 7.02 -8.95
N GLU A 57 7.39 7.86 -8.31
CA GLU A 57 7.86 9.12 -7.72
C GLU A 57 8.79 8.88 -6.52
N GLU A 58 8.46 7.92 -5.66
CA GLU A 58 9.31 7.48 -4.53
C GLU A 58 10.65 6.92 -5.00
N ASP A 59 10.62 6.06 -6.01
CA ASP A 59 11.84 5.51 -6.60
C ASP A 59 12.69 6.61 -7.27
N GLY A 60 12.06 7.61 -7.88
CA GLY A 60 12.73 8.81 -8.37
C GLY A 60 13.48 9.56 -7.27
N ARG A 61 12.88 9.72 -6.09
CA ARG A 61 13.56 10.30 -4.91
C ARG A 61 14.75 9.44 -4.47
N ARG A 62 14.58 8.10 -4.41
CA ARG A 62 15.65 7.17 -4.03
C ARG A 62 16.84 7.23 -4.99
N ILE A 63 16.59 7.23 -6.30
CA ILE A 63 17.64 7.36 -7.32
C ILE A 63 18.40 8.69 -7.17
N ASN A 64 17.68 9.79 -6.93
CA ASN A 64 18.33 11.10 -6.74
C ASN A 64 19.18 11.13 -5.46
N GLN A 65 18.75 10.46 -4.39
CA GLN A 65 19.54 10.32 -3.18
C GLN A 65 20.81 9.50 -3.42
N LEU A 66 20.71 8.34 -4.09
CA LEU A 66 21.86 7.51 -4.47
C LEU A 66 22.86 8.29 -5.33
N ARG A 67 22.37 9.06 -6.32
CA ARG A 67 23.21 9.93 -7.16
C ARG A 67 23.93 10.99 -6.36
N SER A 68 23.24 11.67 -5.44
CA SER A 68 23.86 12.67 -4.57
C SER A 68 24.99 12.06 -3.73
N GLN A 69 24.78 10.84 -3.23
CA GLN A 69 25.79 10.10 -2.47
C GLN A 69 26.99 9.68 -3.36
N ILE A 70 26.75 9.18 -4.58
CA ILE A 70 27.82 8.86 -5.54
C ILE A 70 28.63 10.10 -5.88
N ASP A 71 27.96 11.23 -6.17
CA ASP A 71 28.64 12.49 -6.48
C ASP A 71 29.46 13.01 -5.29
N ASP A 72 28.96 12.83 -4.06
CA ASP A 72 29.72 13.14 -2.85
C ASP A 72 30.97 12.25 -2.70
N ILE A 73 30.87 10.95 -2.98
CA ILE A 73 32.01 10.03 -2.94
C ILE A 73 33.03 10.41 -4.01
N ARG A 74 32.59 10.65 -5.25
CA ARG A 74 33.45 11.07 -6.38
C ARG A 74 34.15 12.40 -6.11
N ARG A 75 33.45 13.39 -5.56
CA ARG A 75 34.04 14.67 -5.14
C ARG A 75 35.15 14.47 -4.10
N ARG A 76 34.98 13.53 -3.16
CA ARG A 76 36.02 13.21 -2.16
C ARG A 76 37.22 12.50 -2.77
N GLN A 77 37.01 11.63 -3.76
CA GLN A 77 38.11 10.98 -4.48
C GLN A 77 38.93 11.96 -5.34
N GLN A 78 38.26 12.93 -5.99
CA GLN A 78 38.92 13.93 -6.84
C GLN A 78 39.60 15.03 -6.03
N ASN A 79 38.98 15.46 -4.93
CA ASN A 79 39.60 16.35 -3.96
C ASN A 79 40.51 15.55 -3.03
N LYS A 80 41.61 15.01 -3.57
CA LYS A 80 42.78 14.60 -2.77
C LYS A 80 43.47 15.84 -2.18
N VAL A 81 42.74 16.66 -1.43
CA VAL A 81 43.38 17.47 -0.40
C VAL A 81 44.04 16.46 0.52
N PRO A 82 45.33 16.58 0.88
CA PRO A 82 45.96 15.69 1.84
C PRO A 82 45.21 15.90 3.17
N LEU A 83 44.16 15.11 3.38
CA LEU A 83 43.45 15.02 4.63
C LEU A 83 44.38 14.22 5.55
N ILE A 84 45.48 14.85 5.97
CA ILE A 84 46.33 14.40 7.07
C ILE A 84 45.55 14.73 8.36
N ALA A 85 44.35 14.18 8.44
CA ALA A 85 43.53 14.06 9.62
C ALA A 85 43.46 12.55 9.91
N LEU A 86 43.14 12.19 11.15
CA LEU A 86 43.01 10.83 11.69
C LEU A 86 42.68 9.72 10.68
N PHE A 87 41.78 10.03 9.74
CA PHE A 87 41.41 9.30 8.54
C PHE A 87 42.52 8.49 7.85
N ALA A 88 43.64 9.10 7.42
CA ALA A 88 44.68 8.40 6.65
C ALA A 88 45.42 7.32 7.47
N LEU A 89 45.49 7.51 8.79
CA LEU A 89 46.14 6.60 9.73
C LEU A 89 45.23 5.46 10.20
N MET A 90 43.91 5.61 10.05
CA MET A 90 42.92 4.60 10.43
C MET A 90 42.54 3.66 9.28
N GLN A 91 42.89 4.00 8.03
CA GLN A 91 42.45 3.30 6.82
C GLN A 91 43.01 1.87 6.67
N GLN A 92 44.05 1.48 7.44
CA GLN A 92 44.65 0.16 7.35
C GLN A 92 44.05 -0.91 8.29
N LEU A 93 43.17 -0.56 9.24
CA LEU A 93 43.09 -1.36 10.48
C LEU A 93 41.70 -1.64 11.05
N ALA A 94 40.61 -1.19 10.42
CA ALA A 94 39.26 -1.62 10.80
C ALA A 94 38.86 -2.85 9.97
N SER A 95 38.40 -3.93 10.64
CA SER A 95 37.72 -5.02 9.94
C SER A 95 36.56 -4.45 9.10
N ASP A 96 36.48 -4.81 7.82
CA ASP A 96 35.47 -4.29 6.87
C ASP A 96 34.05 -4.28 7.45
N SER A 97 33.74 -5.30 8.26
CA SER A 97 32.43 -5.50 8.92
C SER A 97 32.01 -4.41 9.91
N TRP A 98 32.94 -3.60 10.43
CA TRP A 98 32.68 -2.57 11.45
C TRP A 98 32.94 -1.15 10.97
N SER A 99 33.45 -0.98 9.74
CA SER A 99 33.83 0.31 9.16
C SER A 99 32.70 1.35 9.27
N VAL A 100 31.48 0.97 8.86
CA VAL A 100 30.28 1.81 8.91
C VAL A 100 29.95 2.20 10.36
N ALA A 101 29.90 1.23 11.27
CA ALA A 101 29.58 1.48 12.67
C ALA A 101 30.58 2.45 13.34
N ILE A 102 31.88 2.29 13.05
CA ILE A 102 32.94 3.16 13.57
C ILE A 102 32.78 4.60 13.05
N GLU A 103 32.43 4.77 11.77
CA GLU A 103 32.21 6.11 11.21
C GLU A 103 31.04 6.85 11.86
N TYR A 104 29.96 6.14 12.19
CA TYR A 104 28.83 6.70 12.93
C TYR A 104 29.21 7.00 14.38
N ALA A 105 29.99 6.12 15.02
CA ALA A 105 30.42 6.28 16.40
C ALA A 105 31.33 7.50 16.60
N LEU A 106 32.29 7.71 15.69
CA LEU A 106 33.25 8.81 15.76
C LEU A 106 32.72 10.10 15.11
N GLY A 107 31.86 10.00 14.10
CA GLY A 107 31.16 11.13 13.50
C GLY A 107 32.11 12.22 12.96
N ARG A 108 32.05 13.41 13.57
CA ARG A 108 32.87 14.58 13.21
C ARG A 108 34.30 14.48 13.70
N LEU A 109 34.59 13.64 14.69
CA LEU A 109 35.93 13.46 15.23
C LEU A 109 36.92 12.95 14.16
N LEU A 110 36.43 12.21 13.17
CA LEU A 110 37.23 11.77 12.01
C LEU A 110 37.69 12.93 11.11
N ASP A 111 37.00 14.08 11.15
CA ASP A 111 37.35 15.29 10.39
C ASP A 111 38.21 16.26 11.22
N ALA A 112 38.63 15.86 12.42
CA ALA A 112 39.39 16.69 13.33
C ALA A 112 40.91 16.65 13.05
N PHE A 113 41.54 17.82 13.15
CA PHE A 113 42.98 17.97 13.10
C PHE A 113 43.54 17.97 14.52
N ILE A 114 44.58 17.18 14.77
CA ILE A 114 45.27 17.18 16.06
C ILE A 114 46.55 18.01 15.95
N VAL A 115 46.70 18.97 16.85
CA VAL A 115 47.87 19.85 16.92
C VAL A 115 48.51 19.80 18.30
N SER A 116 49.81 20.03 18.40
CA SER A 116 50.51 20.01 19.68
C SER A 116 50.34 21.31 20.48
N CYS A 117 50.16 22.45 19.79
CA CYS A 117 50.15 23.75 20.44
C CYS A 117 49.08 24.71 19.90
N HIS A 118 48.81 25.76 20.69
CA HIS A 118 47.85 26.79 20.30
C HIS A 118 48.32 27.60 19.08
N LYS A 119 49.63 27.83 18.91
CA LYS A 119 50.17 28.57 17.75
C LYS A 119 49.83 27.86 16.44
N ASP A 120 50.04 26.55 16.38
CA ASP A 120 49.72 25.74 15.19
C ASP A 120 48.21 25.73 14.91
N SER A 121 47.38 25.76 15.95
CA SER A 121 45.93 25.88 15.80
C SER A 121 45.52 27.20 15.12
N LEU A 122 46.25 28.29 15.36
CA LEU A 122 46.00 29.59 14.72
C LEU A 122 46.44 29.57 13.26
N VAL A 123 47.61 28.99 12.97
CA VAL A 123 48.13 28.84 11.60
C VAL A 123 47.16 28.01 10.75
N LEU A 124 46.72 26.84 11.24
CA LEU A 124 45.75 26.01 10.52
C LEU A 124 44.41 26.72 10.28
N ARG A 125 43.98 27.55 11.24
CA ARG A 125 42.77 28.34 11.09
C ARG A 125 42.92 29.47 10.08
N GLU A 126 44.10 30.07 9.97
CA GLU A 126 44.43 31.08 8.96
C GLU A 126 44.47 30.44 7.57
N CYS A 127 45.19 29.33 7.40
CA CYS A 127 45.19 28.56 6.17
C CYS A 127 43.78 28.14 5.74
N ALA A 128 42.93 27.68 6.69
CA ALA A 128 41.55 27.32 6.39
C ALA A 128 40.69 28.50 5.94
N LYS A 129 40.96 29.72 6.41
CA LYS A 129 40.27 30.93 5.93
C LYS A 129 40.62 31.23 4.49
N GLU A 130 41.89 31.10 4.11
CA GLU A 130 42.37 31.34 2.74
C GLU A 130 41.68 30.42 1.72
N VAL A 131 41.44 29.17 2.10
CA VAL A 131 40.75 28.18 1.25
C VAL A 131 39.23 28.13 1.47
N ASN A 132 38.65 29.08 2.21
CA ASN A 132 37.22 29.14 2.56
C ASN A 132 36.67 27.82 3.19
N TYR A 133 37.50 27.15 3.98
CA TYR A 133 37.10 25.96 4.74
C TYR A 133 36.48 26.38 6.09
N ARG A 134 35.15 26.45 6.11
CA ARG A 134 34.39 27.05 7.23
C ARG A 134 34.30 26.18 8.48
N ASN A 135 34.37 24.86 8.35
CA ASN A 135 34.10 23.93 9.45
C ASN A 135 35.34 23.13 9.83
N LEU A 136 36.33 23.82 10.39
CA LEU A 136 37.58 23.21 10.87
C LEU A 136 37.48 22.81 12.35
N GLN A 137 37.51 21.51 12.62
CA GLN A 137 37.65 20.99 13.98
C GLN A 137 39.13 20.81 14.29
N ILE A 138 39.63 21.49 15.33
CA ILE A 138 41.03 21.37 15.79
C ILE A 138 41.01 20.90 17.24
N ILE A 139 41.83 19.90 17.55
CA ILE A 139 42.04 19.35 18.88
C ILE A 139 43.49 19.63 19.24
N ILE A 140 43.70 20.40 20.31
CA ILE A 140 45.04 20.64 20.85
C ILE A 140 45.36 19.51 21.82
N TYR A 141 46.38 18.72 21.55
CA TYR A 141 46.77 17.57 22.34
C TYR A 141 48.28 17.48 22.50
N ASP A 142 48.73 17.16 23.71
CA ASP A 142 50.15 16.97 23.98
C ASP A 142 50.64 15.62 23.46
N PHE A 143 51.51 15.64 22.45
CA PHE A 143 52.08 14.44 21.82
C PHE A 143 53.06 13.68 22.70
N THR A 144 53.55 14.29 23.78
CA THR A 144 54.47 13.65 24.72
C THR A 144 53.77 12.66 25.65
N LYS A 145 52.44 12.69 25.70
CA LYS A 145 51.66 11.79 26.56
C LYS A 145 51.77 10.34 26.06
N PRO A 146 52.14 9.38 26.92
CA PRO A 146 52.14 7.98 26.56
C PRO A 146 50.71 7.48 26.31
N ARG A 147 50.60 6.29 25.72
CA ARG A 147 49.31 5.61 25.52
C ARG A 147 48.59 5.46 26.86
N VAL A 148 47.33 5.87 26.90
CA VAL A 148 46.49 5.67 28.08
C VAL A 148 46.23 4.17 28.25
N ASP A 149 46.61 3.65 29.41
CA ASP A 149 46.24 2.31 29.85
C ASP A 149 44.94 2.41 30.65
N ILE A 150 43.90 1.71 30.19
CA ILE A 150 42.56 1.77 30.77
C ILE A 150 42.32 0.45 31.51
N PRO A 151 42.22 0.47 32.85
CA PRO A 151 41.92 -0.72 33.62
C PRO A 151 40.60 -1.38 33.19
N ASP A 152 40.58 -2.72 33.19
CA ASP A 152 39.43 -3.52 32.74
C ASP A 152 38.11 -3.19 33.44
N HIS A 153 38.17 -2.79 34.71
CA HIS A 153 36.97 -2.43 35.49
C HIS A 153 36.31 -1.12 35.04
N LEU A 154 37.01 -0.29 34.27
CA LEU A 154 36.46 0.94 33.67
C LEU A 154 35.88 0.70 32.27
N LEU A 155 36.15 -0.47 31.69
CA LEU A 155 35.59 -0.88 30.40
C LEU A 155 34.20 -1.52 30.58
N PRO A 156 33.34 -1.47 29.55
CA PRO A 156 32.09 -2.20 29.56
C PRO A 156 32.35 -3.71 29.55
N SER A 157 31.77 -4.43 30.53
CA SER A 157 31.87 -5.89 30.60
C SER A 157 30.88 -6.51 29.61
N THR A 158 31.33 -6.70 28.37
CA THR A 158 30.54 -7.25 27.27
C THR A 158 31.33 -8.26 26.44
N PRO A 159 30.68 -9.30 25.88
CA PRO A 159 31.32 -10.18 24.90
C PRO A 159 31.54 -9.50 23.54
N HIS A 160 30.91 -8.34 23.33
CA HIS A 160 30.96 -7.56 22.11
C HIS A 160 32.16 -6.60 22.10
N PRO A 161 32.79 -6.36 20.93
CA PRO A 161 33.93 -5.48 20.81
C PRO A 161 33.54 -4.01 21.03
N THR A 162 34.47 -3.22 21.56
CA THR A 162 34.34 -1.76 21.62
C THR A 162 34.98 -1.10 20.42
N VAL A 163 34.59 0.14 20.10
CA VAL A 163 35.22 0.94 19.04
C VAL A 163 36.74 1.01 19.22
N LEU A 164 37.22 1.19 20.46
CA LEU A 164 38.66 1.23 20.76
C LEU A 164 39.36 -0.11 20.47
N SER A 165 38.71 -1.24 20.73
CA SER A 165 39.30 -2.57 20.48
C SER A 165 39.44 -2.93 19.00
N VAL A 166 38.59 -2.34 18.13
CA VAL A 166 38.63 -2.59 16.68
C VAL A 166 39.59 -1.64 15.98
N ILE A 167 39.76 -0.42 16.48
CA ILE A 167 40.68 0.56 15.91
C ILE A 167 42.10 0.27 16.39
N HIS A 168 43.00 0.02 15.45
CA HIS A 168 44.42 -0.05 15.72
C HIS A 168 45.11 1.19 15.14
N SER A 169 46.05 1.75 15.90
CA SER A 169 46.90 2.84 15.43
C SER A 169 48.25 2.74 16.13
N GLU A 170 49.33 2.97 15.38
CA GLU A 170 50.69 3.02 15.92
C GLU A 170 50.94 4.31 16.72
N ILE A 171 50.12 5.34 16.52
CA ILE A 171 50.29 6.66 17.15
C ILE A 171 49.45 6.71 18.44
N PRO A 172 50.09 6.77 19.63
CA PRO A 172 49.37 6.81 20.91
C PRO A 172 48.42 8.01 21.03
N THR A 173 48.82 9.16 20.49
CA THR A 173 48.02 10.40 20.48
C THR A 173 46.64 10.20 19.87
N ILE A 174 46.53 9.41 18.80
CA ILE A 174 45.26 9.16 18.10
C ILE A 174 44.32 8.37 19.01
N LEU A 175 44.81 7.27 19.57
CA LEU A 175 44.04 6.43 20.48
C LEU A 175 43.61 7.22 21.73
N ASN A 176 44.51 8.03 22.28
CA ASN A 176 44.20 8.87 23.44
C ASN A 176 43.12 9.91 23.12
N VAL A 177 43.17 10.57 21.96
CA VAL A 177 42.13 11.52 21.52
C VAL A 177 40.79 10.81 21.29
N LEU A 178 40.81 9.59 20.74
CA LEU A 178 39.59 8.78 20.56
C LEU A 178 38.94 8.41 21.89
N VAL A 179 39.74 8.17 22.94
CA VAL A 179 39.25 7.93 24.30
C VAL A 179 38.71 9.23 24.92
N ASP A 180 39.53 10.29 24.91
CA ASP A 180 39.23 11.55 25.60
C ASP A 180 38.04 12.30 24.99
N GLN A 181 37.95 12.34 23.66
CA GLN A 181 36.93 13.10 22.92
C GLN A 181 35.84 12.21 22.31
N GLY A 182 36.20 11.00 21.87
CA GLY A 182 35.29 10.06 21.21
C GLY A 182 34.59 9.12 22.19
N HIS A 183 35.20 8.86 23.36
CA HIS A 183 34.80 7.81 24.29
C HIS A 183 34.71 6.42 23.65
N ALA A 184 35.66 6.14 22.75
CA ALA A 184 35.72 4.91 21.98
C ALA A 184 35.78 3.65 22.87
N GLU A 185 36.25 3.77 24.11
CA GLU A 185 36.33 2.71 25.12
C GLU A 185 34.96 2.30 25.70
N ARG A 186 33.96 3.19 25.61
CA ARG A 186 32.60 2.98 26.15
C ARG A 186 31.54 2.82 25.07
N GLN A 187 31.96 2.74 23.81
CA GLN A 187 31.10 2.53 22.66
C GLN A 187 31.22 1.07 22.21
N VAL A 188 30.12 0.32 22.28
CA VAL A 188 30.09 -1.12 21.95
C VAL A 188 29.50 -1.33 20.55
N LEU A 189 30.07 -2.29 19.82
CA LEU A 189 29.69 -2.63 18.45
C LEU A 189 28.97 -3.99 18.40
N VAL A 190 27.81 -4.04 17.75
CA VAL A 190 26.97 -5.24 17.63
C VAL A 190 26.53 -5.45 16.18
N ARG A 191 26.31 -6.71 15.76
CA ARG A 191 25.91 -6.97 14.37
C ARG A 191 24.44 -6.64 14.17
N ASP A 192 23.58 -7.22 15.00
CA ASP A 192 22.14 -7.19 14.81
C ASP A 192 21.45 -6.17 15.72
N ASP A 193 20.34 -5.61 15.24
CA ASP A 193 19.51 -4.67 15.98
C ASP A 193 18.93 -5.27 17.27
N GLU A 194 18.51 -6.54 17.25
CA GLU A 194 17.95 -7.21 18.43
C GLU A 194 19.02 -7.41 19.51
N THR A 195 20.24 -7.80 19.11
CA THR A 195 21.38 -7.86 20.03
C THR A 195 21.70 -6.47 20.58
N GLY A 196 21.65 -5.44 19.74
CA GLY A 196 21.85 -4.06 20.16
C GLY A 196 20.87 -3.58 21.21
N LYS A 197 19.58 -3.91 21.07
CA LYS A 197 18.55 -3.59 22.08
C LYS A 197 18.86 -4.29 23.41
N SER A 198 19.18 -5.58 23.37
CA SER A 198 19.49 -6.33 24.60
C SER A 198 20.70 -5.74 25.34
N VAL A 199 21.78 -5.45 24.62
CA VAL A 199 23.01 -4.87 25.19
C VAL A 199 22.76 -3.45 25.69
N ALA A 200 22.01 -2.63 24.95
CA ALA A 200 21.79 -1.23 25.31
C ALA A 200 20.77 -1.05 26.46
N PHE A 201 19.76 -1.93 26.56
CA PHE A 201 18.58 -1.71 27.41
C PHE A 201 18.40 -2.76 28.50
N ASP A 202 18.62 -4.04 28.20
CA ASP A 202 18.28 -5.16 29.09
C ASP A 202 19.44 -5.52 30.03
N GLN A 203 20.65 -5.62 29.49
CA GLN A 203 21.82 -6.15 30.20
C GLN A 203 22.42 -5.17 31.22
N ARG A 204 21.98 -3.89 31.23
CA ARG A 204 22.42 -2.82 32.15
C ARG A 204 23.92 -2.84 32.45
N ILE A 205 24.72 -2.89 31.39
CA ILE A 205 26.18 -2.97 31.47
C ILE A 205 26.77 -1.70 32.09
N ARG A 206 27.72 -1.88 33.01
CA ARG A 206 28.44 -0.75 33.64
C ARG A 206 29.35 -0.07 32.63
N ASN A 207 29.51 1.24 32.75
CA ASN A 207 30.38 2.07 31.89
C ASN A 207 30.04 2.04 30.39
N LEU A 208 28.89 1.48 29.99
CA LEU A 208 28.40 1.57 28.62
C LEU A 208 27.85 2.99 28.35
N LYS A 209 28.32 3.63 27.29
CA LYS A 209 27.81 4.93 26.87
C LYS A 209 26.76 4.78 25.77
N GLU A 210 27.15 4.12 24.68
CA GLU A 210 26.37 3.99 23.44
C GLU A 210 26.67 2.65 22.76
N VAL A 211 25.68 2.11 22.04
CA VAL A 211 25.81 0.90 21.23
C VAL A 211 25.57 1.27 19.76
N TYR A 212 26.38 0.72 18.87
CA TYR A 212 26.26 0.91 17.42
C TYR A 212 26.12 -0.43 16.72
N THR A 213 25.16 -0.53 15.81
CA THR A 213 25.01 -1.72 14.95
C THR A 213 25.95 -1.64 13.74
N SER A 214 26.22 -2.77 13.07
CA SER A 214 27.02 -2.78 11.84
C SER A 214 26.46 -1.85 10.76
N ASP A 215 25.14 -1.68 10.75
CA ASP A 215 24.43 -0.82 9.80
C ASP A 215 24.46 0.68 10.17
N GLY A 216 24.99 1.01 11.36
CA GLY A 216 25.11 2.38 11.85
C GLY A 216 23.92 2.88 12.67
N CYS A 217 23.02 1.99 13.14
CA CYS A 217 21.99 2.38 14.11
C CYS A 217 22.63 2.64 15.47
N LYS A 218 22.21 3.72 16.14
CA LYS A 218 22.74 4.13 17.44
C LYS A 218 21.70 3.92 18.54
N MET A 219 22.06 3.20 19.58
CA MET A 219 21.19 2.88 20.72
C MET A 219 21.83 3.33 22.03
N PHE A 220 21.07 4.00 22.90
CA PHE A 220 21.57 4.44 24.20
C PHE A 220 20.45 4.72 25.20
N CYS A 221 20.79 4.65 26.49
CA CYS A 221 19.95 5.10 27.59
C CYS A 221 20.38 6.49 28.09
N ARG A 222 19.42 7.35 28.40
CA ARG A 222 19.63 8.58 29.19
C ARG A 222 18.71 8.55 30.40
N GLY A 223 19.23 8.08 31.53
CA GLY A 223 18.42 7.84 32.71
C GLY A 223 17.37 6.76 32.44
N SER A 224 16.09 7.10 32.57
CA SER A 224 14.95 6.20 32.29
C SER A 224 14.53 6.15 30.81
N VAL A 225 15.10 7.00 29.95
CA VAL A 225 14.70 7.08 28.54
C VAL A 225 15.61 6.20 27.68
N GLN A 226 14.98 5.30 26.92
CA GLN A 226 15.61 4.50 25.89
C GLN A 226 15.48 5.19 24.54
N THR A 227 16.56 5.26 23.75
CA THR A 227 16.54 5.92 22.45
C THR A 227 17.24 5.05 21.41
N ILE A 228 16.57 4.86 20.27
CA ILE A 228 17.10 4.23 19.08
C ILE A 228 17.08 5.28 17.97
N LEU A 229 18.26 5.64 17.47
CA LEU A 229 18.42 6.51 16.34
C LEU A 229 18.78 5.64 15.12
N PRO A 230 17.92 5.60 14.09
CA PRO A 230 18.22 4.84 12.88
C PRO A 230 19.45 5.41 12.19
N ALA A 231 20.17 4.55 11.46
CA ALA A 231 21.30 4.97 10.65
C ALA A 231 20.88 6.11 9.72
N ASN A 232 21.45 7.29 9.92
CA ASN A 232 21.13 8.44 9.09
C ASN A 232 21.82 8.27 7.74
N ARG A 233 21.10 7.78 6.72
CA ARG A 233 21.62 7.57 5.36
C ARG A 233 22.24 8.82 4.72
N ASN A 234 21.99 10.02 5.25
CA ASN A 234 22.61 11.26 4.79
C ASN A 234 23.97 11.56 5.45
N TRP A 235 24.35 10.80 6.48
CA TRP A 235 25.61 10.95 7.19
C TRP A 235 26.69 10.09 6.54
N ARG A 236 27.40 10.66 5.56
CA ARG A 236 28.77 10.39 5.06
C ARG A 236 29.41 8.99 5.26
N ALA A 237 28.66 7.90 5.34
CA ALA A 237 29.15 6.54 5.54
C ALA A 237 29.97 6.09 4.34
N GLY A 238 31.06 5.33 4.59
CA GLY A 238 31.93 4.77 3.57
C GLY A 238 33.33 5.37 3.51
N ARG A 239 33.71 6.27 4.43
CA ARG A 239 35.08 6.81 4.54
C ARG A 239 36.12 5.73 4.87
N LEU A 240 35.78 4.79 5.73
CA LEU A 240 36.66 3.70 6.19
C LEU A 240 36.48 2.41 5.37
N CYS A 241 35.64 2.42 4.33
CA CYS A 241 35.53 1.27 3.44
C CYS A 241 36.79 1.12 2.60
N THR A 242 37.33 -0.10 2.59
CA THR A 242 38.55 -0.50 1.86
C THR A 242 38.38 -0.42 0.34
N SER A 243 37.14 -0.48 -0.17
CA SER A 243 36.81 -0.33 -1.59
C SER A 243 35.67 0.65 -1.82
N LEU A 244 36.00 1.95 -1.93
CA LEU A 244 35.06 2.99 -2.36
C LEU A 244 34.50 2.73 -3.77
N GLU A 245 35.29 2.10 -4.64
CA GLU A 245 34.92 1.81 -6.02
C GLU A 245 33.83 0.74 -6.09
N GLU A 246 33.96 -0.33 -5.30
CA GLU A 246 32.95 -1.39 -5.21
C GLU A 246 31.62 -0.84 -4.69
N LYS A 247 31.66 0.08 -3.71
CA LYS A 247 30.45 0.74 -3.21
C LYS A 247 29.78 1.62 -4.27
N ILE A 248 30.55 2.33 -5.09
CA ILE A 248 30.01 3.09 -6.22
C ILE A 248 29.34 2.13 -7.21
N THR A 249 29.98 1.02 -7.56
CA THR A 249 29.41 0.05 -8.51
C THR A 249 28.12 -0.58 -8.01
N GLU A 250 28.04 -0.93 -6.72
CA GLU A 250 26.82 -1.46 -6.09
C GLU A 250 25.67 -0.45 -6.16
N MET A 251 25.94 0.81 -5.82
CA MET A 251 24.93 1.87 -5.85
C MET A 251 24.50 2.23 -7.27
N GLU A 252 25.42 2.20 -8.24
CA GLU A 252 25.10 2.38 -9.66
C GLU A 252 24.23 1.24 -10.17
N GLN A 253 24.54 0.01 -9.78
CA GLN A 253 23.74 -1.16 -10.11
C GLN A 253 22.32 -1.04 -9.53
N GLU A 254 22.19 -0.72 -8.23
CA GLU A 254 20.88 -0.50 -7.59
C GLU A 254 20.08 0.60 -8.32
N ALA A 255 20.72 1.70 -8.70
CA ALA A 255 20.07 2.77 -9.45
C ALA A 255 19.63 2.33 -10.86
N THR A 256 20.36 1.43 -11.52
CA THR A 256 19.95 0.86 -12.81
C THR A 256 18.79 -0.13 -12.67
N GLU A 257 18.81 -0.97 -11.63
CA GLU A 257 17.74 -1.92 -11.34
C GLU A 257 16.41 -1.20 -11.06
N ILE A 258 16.44 -0.16 -10.22
CA ILE A 258 15.25 0.66 -9.93
C ILE A 258 14.72 1.33 -11.22
N LYS A 259 15.61 1.82 -12.09
CA LYS A 259 15.19 2.40 -13.39
C LYS A 259 14.53 1.37 -14.29
N GLN A 260 15.06 0.14 -14.33
CA GLN A 260 14.48 -0.93 -15.12
C GLN A 260 13.08 -1.29 -14.60
N ILE A 261 12.93 -1.47 -13.29
CA ILE A 261 11.63 -1.73 -12.64
C ILE A 261 10.63 -0.60 -12.98
N ASN A 262 11.07 0.65 -12.93
CA ASN A 262 10.22 1.79 -13.28
C ASN A 262 9.83 1.82 -14.77
N SER A 263 10.70 1.38 -15.67
CA SER A 263 10.35 1.26 -17.08
C SER A 263 9.28 0.20 -17.32
N GLU A 264 9.36 -0.94 -16.63
CA GLU A 264 8.34 -1.99 -16.69
C GLU A 264 7.01 -1.53 -16.07
N ARG A 265 7.07 -0.82 -14.94
CA ARG A 265 5.88 -0.19 -14.32
C ARG A 265 5.23 0.81 -15.27
N LEU A 266 6.01 1.59 -16.01
CA LEU A 266 5.51 2.52 -17.01
C LEU A 266 4.81 1.79 -18.16
N ASP A 267 5.35 0.66 -18.63
CA ASP A 267 4.70 -0.20 -19.63
C ASP A 267 3.38 -0.77 -19.14
N ARG A 268 3.34 -1.26 -17.90
CA ARG A 268 2.10 -1.72 -17.26
C ARG A 268 1.08 -0.59 -17.16
N LYS A 269 1.52 0.61 -16.77
CA LYS A 269 0.66 1.81 -16.72
C LYS A 269 0.07 2.14 -18.09
N ARG A 270 0.85 2.04 -19.17
CA ARG A 270 0.37 2.25 -20.56
C ARG A 270 -0.71 1.24 -20.95
N LYS A 271 -0.54 -0.04 -20.59
CA LYS A 271 -1.55 -1.07 -20.83
C LYS A 271 -2.85 -0.77 -20.07
N LEU A 272 -2.75 -0.42 -18.79
CA LEU A 272 -3.91 -0.04 -17.98
C LEU A 272 -4.64 1.21 -18.51
N PHE A 273 -3.92 2.16 -19.12
CA PHE A 273 -4.55 3.29 -19.80
C PHE A 273 -5.35 2.86 -21.03
N ALA A 274 -4.82 1.94 -21.84
CA ALA A 274 -5.54 1.39 -22.98
C ALA A 274 -6.79 0.61 -22.53
N ASP A 275 -6.67 -0.21 -21.47
CA ASP A 275 -7.79 -0.94 -20.89
C ASP A 275 -8.87 0.02 -20.36
N ARG A 276 -8.45 1.09 -19.67
CA ARG A 276 -9.35 2.16 -19.22
C ARG A 276 -10.11 2.75 -20.41
N ASP A 277 -9.42 3.14 -21.47
CA ASP A 277 -10.05 3.79 -22.63
C ASP A 277 -11.03 2.84 -23.35
N SER A 278 -10.72 1.54 -23.40
CA SER A 278 -11.63 0.51 -23.93
C SER A 278 -12.90 0.37 -23.09
N ILE A 279 -12.76 0.24 -21.77
CA ILE A 279 -13.92 0.09 -20.87
C ILE A 279 -14.75 1.38 -20.86
N ASP A 280 -14.11 2.56 -20.94
CA ASP A 280 -14.82 3.84 -21.02
C ASP A 280 -15.66 3.95 -22.30
N LEU A 281 -15.16 3.41 -23.42
CA LEU A 281 -15.92 3.30 -24.67
C LEU A 281 -17.10 2.33 -24.54
N GLU A 282 -16.89 1.15 -23.95
CA GLU A 282 -17.97 0.18 -23.69
C GLU A 282 -19.07 0.77 -22.80
N LEU A 283 -18.69 1.49 -21.75
CA LEU A 283 -19.63 2.12 -20.83
C LEU A 283 -20.46 3.20 -21.52
N ARG A 284 -19.87 3.98 -22.44
CA ARG A 284 -20.62 4.93 -23.28
C ARG A 284 -21.61 4.23 -24.20
N GLN A 285 -21.24 3.09 -24.78
CA GLN A 285 -22.15 2.31 -25.63
C GLN A 285 -23.29 1.69 -24.83
N LEU A 286 -23.02 1.17 -23.63
CA LEU A 286 -24.03 0.62 -22.73
C LEU A 286 -25.02 1.70 -22.28
N LYS A 287 -24.54 2.89 -21.92
CA LYS A 287 -25.40 4.05 -21.56
C LYS A 287 -26.38 4.40 -22.68
N ARG A 288 -25.88 4.51 -23.92
CA ARG A 288 -26.73 4.79 -25.09
C ARG A 288 -27.80 3.71 -25.28
N LYS A 289 -27.41 2.43 -25.21
CA LYS A 289 -28.36 1.31 -25.36
C LYS A 289 -29.44 1.33 -24.28
N ARG A 290 -29.07 1.63 -23.03
CA ARG A 290 -30.03 1.77 -21.92
C ARG A 290 -31.00 2.93 -22.19
N GLU A 291 -30.49 4.09 -22.59
CA GLU A 291 -31.32 5.26 -22.92
C GLU A 291 -32.31 4.96 -24.05
N ASP A 292 -31.88 4.23 -25.09
CA ASP A 292 -32.75 3.81 -26.18
C ASP A 292 -33.85 2.83 -25.70
N GLU A 293 -33.51 1.88 -24.83
CA GLU A 293 -34.48 0.93 -24.24
C GLU A 293 -35.45 1.63 -23.28
N GLU A 294 -34.99 2.59 -22.47
CA GLU A 294 -35.85 3.41 -21.61
C GLU A 294 -36.83 4.27 -22.41
N LEU A 295 -36.35 4.93 -23.48
CA LEU A 295 -37.21 5.67 -24.40
C LEU A 295 -38.22 4.75 -25.11
N HIS A 296 -37.82 3.52 -25.43
CA HIS A 296 -38.72 2.52 -26.00
C HIS A 296 -39.84 2.15 -25.03
N VAL A 297 -39.50 1.89 -23.77
CA VAL A 297 -40.47 1.61 -22.69
C VAL A 297 -41.45 2.78 -22.53
N GLU A 298 -40.96 4.03 -22.48
CA GLU A 298 -41.83 5.20 -22.31
C GLU A 298 -42.78 5.41 -23.50
N ARG A 299 -42.31 5.22 -24.74
CA ARG A 299 -43.18 5.25 -25.92
C ARG A 299 -44.26 4.18 -25.88
N LYS A 300 -43.91 2.96 -25.49
CA LYS A 300 -44.85 1.82 -25.41
C LYS A 300 -45.86 1.99 -24.28
N LYS A 301 -45.45 2.55 -23.14
CA LYS A 301 -46.39 2.93 -22.06
C LYS A 301 -47.40 3.98 -22.53
N ALA A 302 -46.97 4.99 -23.28
CA ALA A 302 -47.88 5.99 -23.84
C ALA A 302 -48.91 5.35 -24.78
N GLN A 303 -48.46 4.45 -25.68
CA GLN A 303 -49.36 3.67 -26.56
C GLN A 303 -50.36 2.81 -25.78
N LEU A 304 -49.93 2.19 -24.68
CA LEU A 304 -50.81 1.41 -23.79
C LEU A 304 -51.88 2.30 -23.13
N VAL A 305 -51.54 3.53 -22.74
CA VAL A 305 -52.50 4.48 -22.16
C VAL A 305 -53.52 4.94 -23.21
N ASP A 306 -53.07 5.26 -24.42
CA ASP A 306 -53.94 5.69 -25.51
C ASP A 306 -54.90 4.58 -25.94
N THR A 307 -54.42 3.35 -26.11
CA THR A 307 -55.27 2.19 -26.46
C THR A 307 -56.29 1.86 -25.37
N LYS A 308 -55.93 1.98 -24.08
CA LYS A 308 -56.88 1.85 -22.97
C LYS A 308 -57.95 2.94 -22.99
N LYS A 309 -57.58 4.18 -23.30
CA LYS A 309 -58.53 5.31 -23.41
C LYS A 309 -59.54 5.09 -24.54
N ILE A 310 -59.08 4.63 -25.71
CA ILE A 310 -59.96 4.30 -26.85
C ILE A 310 -60.95 3.19 -26.50
N SER A 311 -60.52 2.18 -25.73
CA SER A 311 -61.41 1.12 -25.22
C SER A 311 -62.52 1.67 -24.31
N ILE A 312 -62.18 2.59 -23.40
CA ILE A 312 -63.14 3.25 -22.49
C ILE A 312 -64.13 4.12 -23.27
N ASP A 313 -63.65 4.92 -24.24
CA ASP A 313 -64.50 5.80 -25.05
C ASP A 313 -65.49 5.01 -25.93
N ASN A 314 -65.09 3.84 -26.46
CA ASN A 314 -65.98 2.95 -27.21
C ASN A 314 -67.06 2.28 -26.36
N SER A 315 -66.82 2.10 -25.05
CA SER A 315 -67.81 1.54 -24.12
C SER A 315 -68.91 2.53 -23.72
N HIS A 316 -68.62 3.84 -23.74
CA HIS A 316 -69.59 4.90 -23.41
C HIS A 316 -70.52 5.31 -24.56
N ALA A 317 -70.21 4.95 -25.82
CA ALA A 317 -71.01 5.31 -27.00
C ALA A 317 -72.24 4.39 -27.26
N ALA A 318 -72.37 3.28 -26.52
CA ALA A 318 -73.43 2.29 -26.72
C ALA A 318 -74.32 2.14 -25.47
N ALA A 319 -75.03 3.20 -25.08
CA ALA A 319 -76.14 3.10 -24.14
C ALA A 319 -77.45 2.93 -24.93
N VAL A 320 -77.88 1.67 -25.14
CA VAL A 320 -79.24 1.33 -25.59
C VAL A 320 -79.86 0.39 -24.56
N ASP A 321 -81.10 0.72 -24.21
CA ASP A 321 -81.94 0.19 -23.12
C ASP A 321 -82.06 -1.34 -23.10
N THR A 322 -81.78 -1.95 -21.94
CA THR A 322 -81.79 -3.40 -21.71
C THR A 322 -82.74 -3.77 -20.58
N SER A 323 -84.05 -3.64 -20.80
CA SER A 323 -85.06 -4.11 -19.85
C SER A 323 -85.50 -5.57 -20.05
N GLU A 324 -85.08 -6.25 -21.12
CA GLU A 324 -85.39 -7.68 -21.35
C GLU A 324 -84.20 -8.65 -21.14
N LEU A 325 -82.95 -8.16 -21.11
CA LEU A 325 -81.76 -9.01 -20.90
C LEU A 325 -81.48 -9.35 -19.42
N VAL A 326 -82.22 -8.72 -18.49
CA VAL A 326 -82.05 -8.88 -17.04
C VAL A 326 -82.51 -10.26 -16.57
N VAL A 327 -83.46 -10.89 -17.28
CA VAL A 327 -84.02 -12.20 -16.88
C VAL A 327 -83.10 -13.37 -17.26
N GLU A 328 -82.36 -13.31 -18.37
CA GLU A 328 -81.35 -14.33 -18.71
C GLU A 328 -80.01 -14.13 -17.97
N MET A 329 -79.66 -12.88 -17.65
CA MET A 329 -78.44 -12.59 -16.88
C MET A 329 -78.52 -13.10 -15.44
N MET A 330 -79.73 -13.29 -14.89
CA MET A 330 -79.93 -13.85 -13.55
C MET A 330 -79.60 -15.35 -13.46
N VAL A 331 -79.66 -16.10 -14.57
CA VAL A 331 -79.32 -17.54 -14.62
C VAL A 331 -77.83 -17.75 -14.90
N CYS A 332 -77.19 -16.90 -15.71
CA CYS A 332 -75.75 -17.00 -16.00
C CYS A 332 -74.85 -16.48 -14.86
N SER A 333 -75.28 -15.46 -14.08
CA SER A 333 -74.47 -14.96 -12.95
C SER A 333 -74.29 -16.00 -11.84
N ARG A 334 -75.25 -16.92 -11.66
CA ARG A 334 -75.19 -17.96 -10.61
C ARG A 334 -74.24 -19.12 -10.98
N LEU A 335 -74.08 -19.41 -12.27
CA LEU A 335 -73.09 -20.38 -12.76
C LEU A 335 -71.67 -19.77 -12.81
N SER A 336 -71.55 -18.49 -13.20
CA SER A 336 -70.25 -17.81 -13.28
C SER A 336 -69.64 -17.53 -11.90
N LEU A 337 -70.45 -17.23 -10.88
CA LEU A 337 -69.98 -17.08 -9.49
C LEU A 337 -69.42 -18.39 -8.91
N ASN A 338 -69.99 -19.55 -9.24
CA ASN A 338 -69.47 -20.85 -8.81
C ASN A 338 -68.14 -21.20 -9.52
N CYS A 339 -68.00 -20.85 -10.81
CA CYS A 339 -66.73 -21.02 -11.53
C CYS A 339 -65.63 -20.07 -11.04
N PHE A 340 -65.96 -18.82 -10.69
CA PHE A 340 -65.01 -17.88 -10.10
C PHE A 340 -64.60 -18.30 -8.69
N ALA A 341 -65.52 -18.80 -7.86
CA ALA A 341 -65.20 -19.30 -6.53
C ALA A 341 -64.30 -20.56 -6.59
N SER A 342 -64.55 -21.48 -7.53
CA SER A 342 -63.71 -22.67 -7.71
C SER A 342 -62.32 -22.32 -8.24
N ASN A 343 -62.21 -21.39 -9.20
CA ASN A 343 -60.92 -20.92 -9.70
C ASN A 343 -60.15 -20.13 -8.63
N HIS A 344 -60.81 -19.32 -7.82
CA HIS A 344 -60.16 -18.62 -6.71
C HIS A 344 -59.70 -19.60 -5.61
N HIS A 345 -60.42 -20.69 -5.37
CA HIS A 345 -59.96 -21.74 -4.45
C HIS A 345 -58.74 -22.47 -5.01
N GLN A 346 -58.75 -22.82 -6.30
CA GLN A 346 -57.62 -23.49 -6.97
C GLN A 346 -56.36 -22.61 -7.00
N VAL A 347 -56.49 -21.33 -7.36
CA VAL A 347 -55.37 -20.39 -7.37
C VAL A 347 -54.83 -20.16 -5.95
N LYS A 348 -55.69 -20.16 -4.93
CA LYS A 348 -55.25 -20.03 -3.54
C LYS A 348 -54.48 -21.26 -3.08
N GLU A 349 -54.93 -22.46 -3.44
CA GLU A 349 -54.23 -23.72 -3.16
C GLU A 349 -52.88 -23.79 -3.89
N ASP A 350 -52.81 -23.31 -5.13
CA ASP A 350 -51.56 -23.24 -5.90
C ASP A 350 -50.56 -22.25 -5.30
N ILE A 351 -51.03 -21.11 -4.77
CA ILE A 351 -50.17 -20.14 -4.06
C ILE A 351 -49.65 -20.73 -2.75
N GLU A 352 -50.50 -21.37 -1.94
CA GLU A 352 -50.09 -22.03 -0.69
C GLU A 352 -49.09 -23.18 -0.95
N ASN A 353 -49.30 -23.94 -2.03
CA ASN A 353 -48.36 -24.98 -2.45
C ASN A 353 -47.01 -24.41 -2.92
N GLN A 354 -47.02 -23.30 -3.67
CA GLN A 354 -45.78 -22.62 -4.07
C GLN A 354 -45.03 -22.03 -2.87
N GLU A 355 -45.72 -21.47 -1.87
CA GLU A 355 -45.11 -21.02 -0.63
C GLU A 355 -44.45 -22.16 0.15
N LEU A 356 -45.09 -23.34 0.23
CA LEU A 356 -44.51 -24.53 0.83
C LEU A 356 -43.24 -25.00 0.11
N VAL A 357 -43.22 -24.92 -1.23
CA VAL A 357 -42.03 -25.25 -2.03
C VAL A 357 -40.90 -24.24 -1.76
N VAL A 358 -41.20 -22.95 -1.69
CA VAL A 358 -40.22 -21.90 -1.36
C VAL A 358 -39.68 -22.08 0.06
N GLN A 359 -40.52 -22.38 1.04
CA GLN A 359 -40.08 -22.68 2.41
C GLN A 359 -39.16 -23.91 2.47
N LYS A 360 -39.47 -24.97 1.70
CA LYS A 360 -38.63 -26.16 1.62
C LYS A 360 -37.28 -25.89 0.94
N ILE A 361 -37.25 -25.02 -0.06
CA ILE A 361 -36.01 -24.59 -0.71
C ILE A 361 -35.18 -23.74 0.26
N ASN A 362 -35.79 -22.82 1.00
CA ASN A 362 -35.11 -22.00 1.98
C ASN A 362 -34.50 -22.83 3.12
N LEU A 363 -35.22 -23.86 3.61
CA LEU A 363 -34.69 -24.81 4.59
C LEU A 363 -33.46 -25.55 4.07
N LYS A 364 -33.52 -26.06 2.83
CA LYS A 364 -32.36 -26.71 2.19
C LYS A 364 -31.19 -25.77 1.99
N LEU A 365 -31.46 -24.50 1.67
CA LEU A 365 -30.43 -23.48 1.51
C LEU A 365 -29.76 -23.16 2.85
N THR A 366 -30.52 -23.05 3.94
CA THR A 366 -29.96 -22.87 5.28
C THR A 366 -29.15 -24.08 5.75
N ASP A 367 -29.60 -25.30 5.45
CA ASP A 367 -28.84 -26.52 5.78
C ASP A 367 -27.52 -26.58 5.01
N ALA A 368 -27.53 -26.25 3.72
CA ALA A 368 -26.33 -26.19 2.89
C ALA A 368 -25.35 -25.10 3.37
N LEU A 369 -25.86 -23.94 3.78
CA LEU A 369 -25.06 -22.86 4.37
C LEU A 369 -24.44 -23.29 5.71
N GLN A 370 -25.18 -24.01 6.54
CA GLN A 370 -24.67 -24.52 7.81
C GLN A 370 -23.59 -25.58 7.59
N GLU A 371 -23.76 -26.46 6.59
CA GLU A 371 -22.76 -27.46 6.24
C GLU A 371 -21.46 -26.82 5.72
N GLU A 372 -21.55 -25.77 4.89
CA GLU A 372 -20.39 -25.00 4.43
C GLU A 372 -19.68 -24.33 5.61
N ASN A 373 -20.43 -23.66 6.49
CA ASN A 373 -19.86 -23.03 7.68
C ASN A 373 -19.17 -24.05 8.61
N ASN A 374 -19.75 -25.24 8.77
CA ASN A 374 -19.15 -26.33 9.54
C ASN A 374 -17.86 -26.83 8.87
N ARG A 375 -17.83 -27.02 7.54
CA ARG A 375 -16.61 -27.38 6.79
C ARG A 375 -15.53 -26.31 6.94
N ARG A 376 -15.91 -25.04 6.88
CA ARG A 376 -14.99 -23.90 7.04
C ARG A 376 -14.41 -23.83 8.46
N ALA A 377 -15.22 -24.13 9.48
CA ALA A 377 -14.75 -24.25 10.86
C ALA A 377 -13.76 -25.43 11.02
N SER A 378 -14.08 -26.61 10.50
CA SER A 378 -13.15 -27.76 10.53
C SER A 378 -11.85 -27.50 9.79
N TYR A 379 -11.89 -26.77 8.67
CA TYR A 379 -10.67 -26.37 7.94
C TYR A 379 -9.82 -25.40 8.77
N LYS A 380 -10.45 -24.47 9.48
CA LYS A 380 -9.75 -23.54 10.38
C LYS A 380 -9.08 -24.26 11.56
N ASP A 381 -9.75 -25.25 12.15
CA ASP A 381 -9.20 -26.07 13.24
C ASP A 381 -8.06 -26.98 12.74
N PHE A 382 -8.19 -27.54 11.53
CA PHE A 382 -7.12 -28.32 10.89
C PHE A 382 -5.87 -27.46 10.65
N ILE A 383 -6.02 -26.25 10.12
CA ILE A 383 -4.90 -25.32 9.94
C ILE A 383 -4.33 -24.91 11.30
N GLY A 384 -5.15 -24.64 12.31
CA GLY A 384 -4.69 -24.28 13.66
C GLY A 384 -3.82 -25.35 14.32
N ASN A 385 -4.16 -26.63 14.14
CA ASN A 385 -3.39 -27.75 14.70
C ASN A 385 -2.06 -28.04 13.98
N ILE A 386 -1.87 -27.56 12.74
CA ILE A 386 -0.60 -27.71 12.00
C ILE A 386 0.46 -26.69 12.46
N TYR A 387 0.06 -25.58 13.09
CA TYR A 387 0.97 -24.52 13.53
C TYR A 387 1.30 -24.53 15.03
N PHE A 388 0.83 -25.52 15.81
CA PHE A 388 1.07 -25.63 17.26
C PHE A 388 1.60 -27.00 17.73
N HIS A 389 2.21 -27.76 16.82
CA HIS A 389 3.24 -28.77 17.12
C HIS A 389 4.55 -28.35 16.47
#